data_AF-A0A7X6XTQ1-F1
#
_entry.id   AF-A0A7X6XTQ1-F1
#
_cell.length_a   1.000
_cell.length_b   1.000
_cell.length_c   1.000
_cell.angle_alpha   90.00
_cell.angle_beta   90.00
_cell.angle_gamma   90.00
#
_symmetry.space_group_name_H-M   'P 1'
#
loop_
_entity.id
_entity.type
_entity.pdbx_description
1 polymer ?
#
loop_
_entity_poly.entity_id
_entity_poly.type
_entity_poly.pdbx_seq_one_letter_code
_entity_poly.pdbx_strand_id
1 'polypeptide(L)'
;MPDRSEECRRAARWLWAAAGIAAAAALWANRRLFTVRAVETGATPEYPDLVPQVFAYPLDQVRAAAVETCASLPGCTLADTEGETLRATLGSGRTLSVRLEPMMDGKMTKATTAAASPGVRPDLGANARAVHTFQQRLRARLASAGEPDAAGEPRTGANEQG
;
A
#
# COMPACT_ATOMS: atom_id res chain seq x y z
N MET A 1 28.43 51.35 10.74
CA MET A 1 28.09 50.80 9.40
C MET A 1 28.53 49.36 9.40
N PRO A 2 27.63 48.37 9.32
CA PRO A 2 28.01 46.96 9.23
C PRO A 2 28.79 46.68 7.93
N ASP A 3 29.82 45.87 8.03
CA ASP A 3 30.74 45.53 6.95
C ASP A 3 30.07 44.54 5.98
N ARG A 4 29.78 44.99 4.75
CA ARG A 4 29.10 44.18 3.72
C ARG A 4 29.82 42.86 3.41
N SER A 5 31.11 42.73 3.76
CA SER A 5 31.87 41.50 3.53
C SER A 5 31.46 40.36 4.50
N GLU A 6 30.91 40.69 5.68
CA GLU A 6 30.40 39.70 6.63
C GLU A 6 29.03 39.17 6.23
N GLU A 7 28.18 40.03 5.65
CA GLU A 7 26.86 39.65 5.11
C GLU A 7 27.00 38.69 3.92
N CYS A 8 27.94 38.95 3.01
CA CYS A 8 28.23 38.04 1.89
C CYS A 8 28.75 36.66 2.36
N ARG A 9 29.61 36.60 3.39
CA ARG A 9 30.11 35.32 3.92
C ARG A 9 29.03 34.53 4.64
N ARG A 10 28.11 35.19 5.35
CA ARG A 10 26.94 34.52 5.96
C ARG A 10 26.00 33.97 4.88
N ALA A 11 25.68 34.75 3.86
CA ALA A 11 24.84 34.30 2.74
C ALA A 11 25.45 33.09 2.01
N ALA A 12 26.76 33.10 1.75
CA ALA A 12 27.46 31.98 1.15
C ALA A 12 27.42 30.70 2.02
N ARG A 13 27.60 30.82 3.34
CA ARG A 13 27.52 29.67 4.27
C ARG A 13 26.12 29.05 4.31
N TRP A 14 25.07 29.87 4.25
CA TRP A 14 23.69 29.38 4.18
C TRP A 14 23.38 28.67 2.87
N LEU A 15 23.89 29.17 1.73
CA LEU A 15 23.74 28.51 0.44
C LEU A 15 24.44 27.14 0.40
N TRP A 16 25.66 27.04 0.93
CA TRP A 16 26.37 25.76 1.03
C TRP A 16 25.68 24.78 1.98
N ALA A 17 25.13 25.26 3.11
CA ALA A 17 24.37 24.41 4.04
C ALA A 17 23.08 23.88 3.40
N ALA A 18 22.33 24.72 2.68
CA ALA A 18 21.11 24.32 1.98
C ALA A 18 21.41 23.29 0.87
N ALA A 19 22.48 23.50 0.10
CA ALA A 19 22.94 22.54 -0.91
C ALA A 19 23.33 21.18 -0.29
N GLY A 20 24.03 21.19 0.85
CA GLY A 20 24.40 19.98 1.58
C GLY A 20 23.18 19.19 2.08
N ILE A 21 22.17 19.86 2.62
CA ILE A 21 20.92 19.23 3.08
C ILE A 21 20.15 18.63 1.90
N ALA A 22 20.03 19.35 0.79
CA ALA A 22 19.36 18.86 -0.41
C ALA A 22 20.07 17.64 -1.00
N ALA A 23 21.40 17.63 -1.04
CA ALA A 23 22.19 16.49 -1.51
C ALA A 23 22.01 15.26 -0.60
N ALA A 24 22.01 15.45 0.73
CA ALA A 24 21.77 14.37 1.68
C ALA A 24 20.35 13.79 1.55
N ALA A 25 19.33 14.64 1.39
CA ALA A 25 17.95 14.23 1.17
C ALA A 25 17.80 13.45 -0.15
N ALA A 26 18.44 13.92 -1.22
CA ALA A 26 18.45 13.22 -2.50
C ALA A 26 19.15 11.86 -2.41
N LEU A 27 20.31 11.77 -1.74
CA LEU A 27 21.03 10.50 -1.56
C LEU A 27 20.22 9.49 -0.74
N TRP A 28 19.56 9.97 0.32
CA TRP A 28 18.70 9.16 1.18
C TRP A 28 17.44 8.67 0.44
N ALA A 29 16.78 9.55 -0.31
CA ALA A 29 15.64 9.19 -1.16
C ALA A 29 16.03 8.20 -2.27
N ASN A 30 17.19 8.40 -2.90
CA ASN A 30 17.73 7.53 -3.94
C ASN A 30 18.01 6.13 -3.38
N ARG A 31 18.63 6.04 -2.20
CA ARG A 31 18.91 4.75 -1.56
C ARG A 31 17.65 4.02 -1.12
N ARG A 32 16.61 4.74 -0.70
CA ARG A 32 15.32 4.16 -0.28
C ARG A 32 14.46 3.64 -1.45
N LEU A 33 14.49 4.33 -2.60
CA LEU A 33 13.64 4.01 -3.76
C LEU A 33 14.26 3.02 -4.75
N PHE A 34 15.59 2.91 -4.81
CA PHE A 34 16.25 2.15 -5.86
C PHE A 34 16.53 0.67 -5.53
N THR A 35 16.53 0.26 -4.26
CA THR A 35 16.95 -1.11 -3.87
C THR A 35 15.81 -2.03 -3.42
N VAL A 36 14.63 -1.50 -3.08
CA VAL A 36 13.53 -2.34 -2.55
C VAL A 36 12.71 -2.93 -3.70
N ARG A 37 12.99 -4.19 -4.03
CA ARG A 37 12.34 -4.93 -5.14
C ARG A 37 11.13 -5.74 -4.71
N ALA A 38 11.02 -6.03 -3.42
CA ALA A 38 9.88 -6.66 -2.80
C ALA A 38 9.49 -5.80 -1.60
N VAL A 39 8.20 -5.51 -1.50
CA VAL A 39 7.62 -4.75 -0.40
C VAL A 39 6.58 -5.64 0.25
N GLU A 40 6.70 -5.82 1.55
CA GLU A 40 5.73 -6.51 2.39
C GLU A 40 5.35 -5.63 3.59
N THR A 41 4.06 -5.54 3.86
CA THR A 41 3.50 -4.76 4.97
C THR A 41 4.02 -5.28 6.30
N GLY A 42 4.60 -4.40 7.12
CA GLY A 42 5.15 -4.73 8.44
C GLY A 42 6.54 -5.37 8.44
N ALA A 43 7.04 -5.85 7.29
CA ALA A 43 8.36 -6.47 7.18
C ALA A 43 9.41 -5.55 6.50
N THR A 44 8.97 -4.53 5.76
CA THR A 44 9.87 -3.65 4.98
C THR A 44 10.15 -2.37 5.76
N PRO A 45 11.32 -2.21 6.41
CA PRO A 45 11.63 -1.03 7.24
C PRO A 45 11.67 0.26 6.42
N GLU A 46 11.91 0.18 5.12
CA GLU A 46 11.87 1.31 4.20
C GLU A 46 10.46 1.88 4.01
N TYR A 47 9.40 1.17 4.38
CA TYR A 47 8.01 1.64 4.28
C TYR A 47 7.27 1.42 5.61
N PRO A 48 7.59 2.21 6.66
CA PRO A 48 6.96 2.06 7.98
C PRO A 48 5.46 2.37 7.98
N ASP A 49 5.00 3.11 6.97
CA ASP A 49 3.60 3.41 6.71
C ASP A 49 2.81 2.21 6.16
N LEU A 50 3.48 1.22 5.56
CA LEU A 50 2.84 0.00 5.08
C LEU A 50 2.69 -1.01 6.21
N VAL A 51 1.57 -0.92 6.90
CA VAL A 51 1.19 -1.84 7.97
C VAL A 51 0.17 -2.88 7.49
N PRO A 52 0.18 -4.11 8.06
CA PRO A 52 -0.90 -5.06 7.85
C PRO A 52 -2.23 -4.46 8.31
N GLN A 53 -3.31 -4.74 7.58
CA GLN A 53 -4.63 -4.21 7.91
C GLN A 53 -5.47 -5.25 8.63
N VAL A 54 -6.12 -4.84 9.71
CA VAL A 54 -7.08 -5.69 10.42
C VAL A 54 -8.48 -5.21 10.07
N PHE A 55 -9.30 -6.14 9.62
CA PHE A 55 -10.69 -5.92 9.24
C PHE A 55 -11.61 -6.64 10.22
N ALA A 56 -12.64 -5.95 10.69
CA ALA A 56 -13.69 -6.53 11.54
C ALA A 56 -14.72 -7.33 10.71
N TYR A 57 -14.21 -8.13 9.79
CA TYR A 57 -14.96 -8.92 8.83
C TYR A 57 -14.42 -10.35 8.79
N PRO A 58 -15.28 -11.36 8.58
CA PRO A 58 -14.85 -12.74 8.46
C PRO A 58 -14.04 -12.97 7.18
N LEU A 59 -13.23 -14.04 7.20
CA LEU A 59 -12.27 -14.37 6.15
C LEU A 59 -12.90 -14.39 4.75
N ASP A 60 -14.09 -14.98 4.61
CA ASP A 60 -14.76 -15.13 3.32
C ASP A 60 -15.18 -13.78 2.72
N GLN A 61 -15.64 -12.84 3.55
CA GLN A 61 -16.00 -11.50 3.09
C GLN A 61 -14.77 -10.70 2.66
N VAL A 62 -13.69 -10.76 3.46
CA VAL A 62 -12.43 -10.07 3.11
C VAL A 62 -11.81 -10.70 1.86
N ARG A 63 -11.88 -12.02 1.71
CA ARG A 63 -11.43 -12.73 0.51
C ARG A 63 -12.20 -12.31 -0.73
N ALA A 64 -13.53 -12.32 -0.68
CA ALA A 64 -14.36 -11.90 -1.81
C ALA A 64 -14.04 -10.45 -2.22
N ALA A 65 -13.98 -9.54 -1.25
CA ALA A 65 -13.62 -8.15 -1.48
C ALA A 65 -12.19 -8.01 -2.04
N ALA A 66 -11.24 -8.84 -1.61
CA ALA A 66 -9.87 -8.85 -2.12
C ALA A 66 -9.79 -9.34 -3.57
N VAL A 67 -10.53 -10.40 -3.92
CA VAL A 67 -10.63 -10.90 -5.31
C VAL A 67 -11.21 -9.83 -6.22
N GLU A 68 -12.31 -9.20 -5.82
CA GLU A 68 -12.91 -8.10 -6.59
C GLU A 68 -11.98 -6.89 -6.69
N THR A 69 -11.26 -6.57 -5.61
CA THR A 69 -10.29 -5.49 -5.60
C THR A 69 -9.18 -5.76 -6.61
N CYS A 70 -8.64 -6.99 -6.64
CA CYS A 70 -7.70 -7.43 -7.68
C CYS A 70 -8.31 -7.29 -9.07
N ALA A 71 -9.51 -7.80 -9.32
CA ALA A 71 -10.17 -7.70 -10.63
C ALA A 71 -10.39 -6.24 -11.09
N SER A 72 -10.53 -5.29 -10.15
CA SER A 72 -10.68 -3.86 -10.45
C SER A 72 -9.36 -3.15 -10.81
N LEU A 73 -8.21 -3.77 -10.54
CA LEU A 73 -6.91 -3.18 -10.84
C LEU A 73 -6.55 -3.37 -12.32
N PRO A 74 -6.02 -2.33 -12.99
CA PRO A 74 -5.73 -2.40 -14.41
C PRO A 74 -4.66 -3.45 -14.71
N GLY A 75 -4.98 -4.38 -15.62
CA GLY A 75 -4.09 -5.45 -16.02
C GLY A 75 -3.81 -6.48 -14.92
N CYS A 76 -4.65 -6.56 -13.89
CA CYS A 76 -4.51 -7.56 -12.84
C CYS A 76 -5.13 -8.89 -13.28
N THR A 77 -4.31 -9.93 -13.30
CA THR A 77 -4.70 -11.31 -13.56
C THR A 77 -4.54 -12.10 -12.28
N LEU A 78 -5.63 -12.61 -11.73
CA LEU A 78 -5.59 -13.51 -10.58
C LEU A 78 -4.87 -14.80 -11.02
N ALA A 79 -3.77 -15.14 -10.35
CA ALA A 79 -2.97 -16.31 -10.68
C ALA A 79 -3.38 -17.51 -9.83
N ASP A 80 -3.66 -17.26 -8.54
CA ASP A 80 -3.95 -18.31 -7.59
C ASP A 80 -4.75 -17.78 -6.38
N THR A 81 -5.61 -18.63 -5.85
CA THR A 81 -6.41 -18.39 -4.64
C THR A 81 -6.41 -19.66 -3.80
N GLU A 82 -5.22 -20.12 -3.40
CA GLU A 82 -5.08 -21.28 -2.52
C GLU A 82 -5.09 -20.88 -1.04
N GLY A 83 -5.98 -21.53 -0.29
CA GLY A 83 -6.06 -21.38 1.17
C GLY A 83 -6.20 -19.91 1.56
N GLU A 84 -5.36 -19.43 2.46
CA GLU A 84 -5.37 -18.04 2.98
C GLU A 84 -4.61 -17.04 2.12
N THR A 85 -4.10 -17.44 0.95
CA THR A 85 -3.25 -16.58 0.12
C THR A 85 -3.88 -16.33 -1.24
N LEU A 86 -3.92 -15.06 -1.64
CA LEU A 86 -4.28 -14.62 -2.98
C LEU A 86 -3.01 -14.19 -3.69
N ARG A 87 -2.79 -14.67 -4.91
CA ARG A 87 -1.71 -14.20 -5.78
C ARG A 87 -2.30 -13.66 -7.09
N ALA A 88 -1.81 -12.51 -7.50
CA ALA A 88 -2.18 -11.88 -8.74
C ALA A 88 -0.94 -11.31 -9.45
N THR A 89 -1.01 -11.25 -10.77
CA THR A 89 -0.01 -10.62 -11.62
C THR A 89 -0.59 -9.32 -12.17
N LEU A 90 0.09 -8.21 -11.96
CA LEU A 90 -0.27 -6.91 -12.52
C LEU A 90 0.29 -6.77 -13.94
N GLY A 91 -0.32 -5.92 -14.78
CA GLY A 91 -0.02 -5.82 -16.22
C GLY A 91 1.43 -5.44 -16.55
N SER A 92 2.17 -4.92 -15.57
CA SER A 92 3.61 -4.67 -15.64
C SER A 92 4.49 -5.91 -15.35
N GLY A 93 3.90 -7.10 -15.23
CA GLY A 93 4.57 -8.35 -14.85
C GLY A 93 4.86 -8.48 -13.35
N ARG A 94 4.39 -7.55 -12.52
CA ARG A 94 4.63 -7.56 -11.06
C ARG A 94 3.70 -8.55 -10.38
N THR A 95 4.15 -9.19 -9.32
CA THR A 95 3.33 -10.08 -8.49
C THR A 95 2.83 -9.33 -7.27
N LEU A 96 1.52 -9.38 -7.03
CA LEU A 96 0.86 -8.95 -5.80
C LEU A 96 0.42 -10.21 -5.05
N SER A 97 0.79 -10.33 -3.79
CA SER A 97 0.30 -11.37 -2.89
C SER A 97 -0.43 -10.76 -1.69
N VAL A 98 -1.51 -11.39 -1.28
CA VAL A 98 -2.30 -11.00 -0.12
C VAL A 98 -2.50 -12.23 0.74
N ARG A 99 -1.98 -12.20 1.97
CA ARG A 99 -2.18 -13.25 2.97
C ARG A 99 -3.27 -12.79 3.93
N LEU A 100 -4.29 -13.62 4.10
CA LEU A 100 -5.46 -13.35 4.93
C LEU A 100 -5.46 -14.31 6.11
N GLU A 101 -5.14 -13.82 7.30
CA GLU A 101 -5.11 -14.62 8.52
C GLU A 101 -6.39 -14.36 9.35
N PRO A 102 -7.21 -15.38 9.64
CA PRO A 102 -8.35 -15.23 10.53
C PRO A 102 -7.87 -14.96 11.96
N MET A 103 -8.56 -14.06 12.64
CA MET A 103 -8.33 -13.66 14.02
C MET A 103 -9.65 -13.70 14.80
N MET A 104 -9.57 -13.76 16.14
CA MET A 104 -10.73 -13.74 17.03
C MET A 104 -11.81 -14.75 16.62
N ASP A 105 -11.44 -16.03 16.53
CA ASP A 105 -12.32 -17.14 16.11
C ASP A 105 -13.00 -16.91 14.75
N GLY A 106 -12.30 -16.27 13.82
CA GLY A 106 -12.78 -16.02 12.45
C GLY A 106 -13.70 -14.81 12.29
N LYS A 107 -13.92 -14.03 13.36
CA LYS A 107 -14.71 -12.79 13.31
C LYS A 107 -13.95 -11.61 12.70
N MET A 108 -12.62 -11.65 12.76
CA MET A 108 -11.74 -10.63 12.22
C MET A 108 -10.75 -11.27 11.26
N THR A 109 -10.22 -10.49 10.34
CA THR A 109 -9.21 -10.96 9.38
C THR A 109 -8.08 -9.95 9.27
N LYS A 110 -6.84 -10.42 9.42
CA LYS A 110 -5.64 -9.64 9.14
C LYS A 110 -5.21 -9.87 7.71
N ALA A 111 -5.15 -8.81 6.91
CA ALA A 111 -4.61 -8.81 5.57
C ALA A 111 -3.18 -8.26 5.55
N THR A 112 -2.23 -9.14 5.26
CA THR A 112 -0.85 -8.78 4.94
C THR A 112 -0.70 -8.73 3.43
N THR A 113 -0.18 -7.63 2.89
CA THR A 113 -0.06 -7.45 1.44
C THR A 113 1.41 -7.29 1.08
N ALA A 114 1.83 -7.99 0.03
CA ALA A 114 3.16 -7.85 -0.54
C ALA A 114 3.11 -7.67 -2.05
N ALA A 115 4.05 -6.91 -2.59
CA ALA A 115 4.24 -6.73 -4.02
C ALA A 115 5.72 -6.87 -4.40
N ALA A 116 5.98 -7.58 -5.49
CA ALA A 116 7.32 -7.83 -6.00
C ALA A 116 7.38 -7.67 -7.52
N SER A 117 8.51 -7.18 -8.02
CA SER A 117 8.74 -6.97 -9.46
C SER A 117 9.77 -7.95 -10.00
N PRO A 118 9.53 -8.63 -11.14
CA PRO A 118 10.54 -9.46 -11.78
C PRO A 118 11.64 -8.59 -12.43
N GLY A 119 12.90 -8.99 -12.28
CA GLY A 119 14.04 -8.36 -12.96
C GLY A 119 14.82 -7.30 -12.14
N VAL A 120 15.99 -6.90 -12.66
CA VAL A 120 17.06 -6.17 -11.95
C VAL A 120 16.81 -4.64 -11.85
N ARG A 121 15.76 -4.13 -12.50
CA ARG A 121 15.50 -2.68 -12.54
C ARG A 121 14.94 -2.17 -11.20
N PRO A 122 15.35 -0.95 -10.77
CA PRO A 122 14.79 -0.31 -9.58
C PRO A 122 13.28 -0.12 -9.76
N ASP A 123 12.52 -0.46 -8.72
CA ASP A 123 11.05 -0.44 -8.74
C ASP A 123 10.48 0.98 -8.54
N LEU A 124 11.31 1.94 -8.10
CA LEU A 124 10.94 3.36 -7.90
C LEU A 124 9.68 3.52 -7.03
N GLY A 125 9.49 2.61 -6.06
CA GLY A 125 8.33 2.56 -5.17
C GLY A 125 7.02 2.14 -5.84
N ALA A 126 7.04 1.52 -7.02
CA ALA A 126 5.84 1.07 -7.70
C ALA A 126 5.12 -0.07 -6.94
N ASN A 127 5.86 -0.92 -6.26
CA ASN A 127 5.36 -1.98 -5.38
C ASN A 127 4.69 -1.40 -4.15
N ALA A 128 5.33 -0.43 -3.48
CA ALA A 128 4.70 0.27 -2.36
C ALA A 128 3.40 0.98 -2.79
N ARG A 129 3.39 1.65 -3.95
CA ARG A 129 2.18 2.25 -4.53
C ARG A 129 1.10 1.21 -4.85
N ALA A 130 1.50 0.05 -5.39
CA ALA A 130 0.56 -1.03 -5.70
C ALA A 130 -0.09 -1.58 -4.42
N VAL A 131 0.72 -1.86 -3.38
CA VAL A 131 0.24 -2.28 -2.06
C VAL A 131 -0.73 -1.25 -1.48
N HIS A 132 -0.36 0.03 -1.47
CA HIS A 132 -1.19 1.10 -0.94
C HIS A 132 -2.51 1.24 -1.71
N THR A 133 -2.46 1.20 -3.04
CA THR A 133 -3.65 1.29 -3.88
C THR A 133 -4.60 0.12 -3.64
N PHE A 134 -4.05 -1.10 -3.56
CA PHE A 134 -4.83 -2.29 -3.25
C PHE A 134 -5.50 -2.16 -1.87
N GLN A 135 -4.72 -1.81 -0.85
CA GLN A 135 -5.19 -1.64 0.52
C GLN A 135 -6.30 -0.58 0.65
N GLN A 136 -6.14 0.58 0.00
CA GLN A 136 -7.15 1.63 0.00
C GLN A 136 -8.45 1.17 -0.65
N ARG A 137 -8.37 0.47 -1.79
CA ARG A 137 -9.56 -0.05 -2.48
C ARG A 137 -10.25 -1.15 -1.70
N LEU A 138 -9.49 -2.06 -1.08
CA LEU A 138 -10.03 -3.11 -0.22
C LEU A 138 -10.81 -2.51 0.96
N ARG A 139 -10.22 -1.50 1.62
CA ARG A 139 -10.88 -0.77 2.71
C ARG A 139 -12.15 -0.07 2.23
N ALA A 140 -12.09 0.64 1.11
CA ALA A 140 -13.26 1.32 0.55
C ALA A 140 -14.38 0.32 0.21
N ARG A 141 -14.04 -0.84 -0.35
CA ARG A 141 -15.00 -1.91 -0.66
C ARG A 141 -15.67 -2.45 0.59
N LEU A 142 -14.88 -2.81 1.60
CA LEU A 142 -15.42 -3.35 2.86
C LEU A 142 -16.29 -2.30 3.58
N ALA A 143 -15.88 -1.03 3.59
CA ALA A 143 -16.70 0.05 4.14
C ALA A 143 -18.02 0.25 3.34
N SER A 144 -17.99 0.11 2.01
CA SER A 144 -19.17 0.22 1.17
C SER A 144 -20.09 -0.99 1.20
N ALA A 145 -19.57 -2.17 1.52
CA ALA A 145 -20.32 -3.41 1.66
C ALA A 145 -21.21 -3.43 2.93
N GLY A 146 -21.09 -2.39 3.76
CA GLY A 146 -21.85 -2.22 4.99
C GLY A 146 -21.05 -2.71 6.19
N GLU A 147 -21.07 -1.90 7.23
CA GLU A 147 -20.92 -2.40 8.60
C GLU A 147 -21.85 -3.61 8.75
N PRO A 148 -21.40 -4.78 9.19
CA PRO A 148 -22.33 -5.84 9.52
C PRO A 148 -23.23 -5.27 10.63
N ASP A 149 -24.50 -5.01 10.29
CA ASP A 149 -25.51 -4.71 11.30
C ASP A 149 -25.37 -5.81 12.36
N ALA A 150 -25.34 -5.43 13.64
CA ALA A 150 -25.20 -6.37 14.76
C ALA A 150 -26.32 -7.44 14.80
N ALA A 151 -27.28 -7.36 13.88
CA ALA A 151 -28.26 -8.36 13.50
C ALA A 151 -28.14 -8.61 11.98
N GLY A 152 -27.66 -9.79 11.57
CA GLY A 152 -27.38 -10.08 10.16
C GLY A 152 -28.62 -10.23 9.29
N GLU A 153 -29.14 -9.11 8.76
CA GLU A 153 -30.13 -9.13 7.68
C GLU A 153 -29.63 -8.33 6.45
N PRO A 154 -29.72 -8.90 5.24
CA PRO A 154 -29.37 -8.17 4.02
C PRO A 154 -30.41 -7.08 3.74
N ARG A 155 -29.95 -5.85 3.51
CA ARG A 155 -30.79 -4.76 3.01
C ARG A 155 -31.22 -5.05 1.58
N THR A 156 -32.40 -5.64 1.42
CA THR A 156 -33.15 -5.63 0.16
C THR A 156 -33.49 -4.18 -0.16
N GLY A 157 -32.66 -3.55 -1.00
CA GLY A 157 -32.98 -2.29 -1.65
C GLY A 157 -34.09 -2.50 -2.68
N ALA A 158 -35.34 -2.56 -2.21
CA ALA A 158 -36.49 -2.29 -3.04
C ALA A 158 -36.51 -0.77 -3.29
N ASN A 159 -36.03 -0.35 -4.47
CA ASN A 159 -36.29 0.99 -4.97
C ASN A 159 -37.10 0.87 -6.26
N GLU A 160 -38.38 0.54 -6.08
CA GLU A 160 -39.44 0.91 -7.01
C GLU A 160 -39.81 2.37 -6.73
N GLN A 161 -39.36 3.28 -7.58
CA GLN A 161 -39.93 4.61 -7.82
C GLN A 161 -39.52 4.96 -9.25
N GLY A 162 -40.36 5.32 -10.21
CA GLY A 162 -41.78 5.66 -10.30
C GLY A 162 -41.95 6.27 -11.70
#